data_AF-A0A7S3B653-F1
#
_entry.id   AF-A0A7S3B653-F1
#
_cell.length_a   1.000
_cell.length_b   1.000
_cell.length_c   1.000
_cell.angle_alpha   90.00
_cell.angle_beta   90.00
_cell.angle_gamma   90.00
#
_symmetry.space_group_name_H-M   'P 1'
#
loop_
_entity.id
_entity.type
_entity.pdbx_description
1 polymer ?
#
loop_
_entity_poly.entity_id
_entity_poly.type
_entity_poly.pdbx_seq_one_letter_code
_entity_poly.pdbx_strand_id
1 'polypeptide(L)'
;ARFMTRFPLLVCVVSSTFALSSALVSPPTSVTRRIVSRRACMQAGLEEEAAKRAESGKAALTSLGAGTVGALPFLLLDPSAFTPSWEFQADGLALMLFLFGVVYRYCVREDTNPMLKQGVVGAFVITRAWALIDVPSTCSALPLNCGAPLGYFSLEMLAQGVFAAAETGAACAAAAFALEFAFSQAWIARSSVE
;
A
#
# COMPACT_ATOMS: atom_id res chain seq x y z
N ALA A 1 -29.77 -23.20 24.41
CA ALA A 1 -29.37 -24.27 23.47
C ALA A 1 -28.41 -23.65 22.46
N ARG A 2 -27.08 -23.73 22.69
CA ARG A 2 -26.13 -24.75 22.17
C ARG A 2 -26.11 -24.86 20.64
N PHE A 3 -25.14 -24.18 20.02
CA PHE A 3 -24.24 -24.63 18.94
C PHE A 3 -23.14 -23.53 18.88
N MET A 4 -21.93 -23.64 19.45
CA MET A 4 -20.79 -24.53 19.12
C MET A 4 -20.58 -24.59 17.59
N THR A 5 -19.42 -24.40 16.96
CA THR A 5 -18.02 -24.10 17.32
C THR A 5 -17.23 -24.13 16.01
N ARG A 6 -16.10 -23.40 15.95
CA ARG A 6 -14.88 -23.66 15.13
C ARG A 6 -14.92 -23.46 13.60
N PHE A 7 -13.98 -22.64 13.12
CA PHE A 7 -13.09 -23.01 12.01
C PHE A 7 -11.66 -22.49 12.28
N PRO A 8 -10.58 -23.22 11.89
CA PRO A 8 -9.26 -23.11 12.49
C PRO A 8 -8.15 -22.59 11.56
N LEU A 9 -7.01 -22.25 12.18
CA LEU A 9 -5.60 -22.39 11.75
C LEU A 9 -5.31 -22.93 10.33
N LEU A 10 -4.44 -22.21 9.61
CA LEU A 10 -3.50 -22.85 8.67
C LEU A 10 -2.08 -22.31 8.91
N VAL A 11 -1.26 -23.19 9.44
CA VAL A 11 0.19 -23.10 9.67
C VAL A 11 0.85 -24.07 8.68
N CYS A 12 2.10 -23.78 8.32
CA CYS A 12 3.08 -24.67 7.66
C CYS A 12 2.87 -25.02 6.18
N VAL A 13 3.79 -24.55 5.34
CA VAL A 13 4.50 -25.47 4.44
C VAL A 13 5.98 -25.37 4.73
N VAL A 14 6.48 -26.49 5.22
CA VAL A 14 7.85 -26.80 5.61
C VAL A 14 8.66 -27.16 4.37
N SER A 15 9.89 -26.66 4.35
CA SER A 15 11.17 -27.30 3.98
C SER A 15 11.19 -28.75 3.43
N SER A 16 12.28 -29.04 2.70
CA SER A 16 12.77 -30.36 2.19
C SER A 16 12.29 -30.71 0.77
N THR A 17 13.09 -31.21 -0.17
CA THR A 17 14.24 -32.12 -0.10
C THR A 17 15.18 -32.00 -1.30
N PHE A 18 16.45 -32.27 -1.00
CA PHE A 18 17.57 -32.62 -1.87
C PHE A 18 17.33 -33.86 -2.76
N ALA A 19 18.08 -33.91 -3.89
CA ALA A 19 18.85 -35.05 -4.42
C ALA A 19 18.36 -35.84 -5.66
N LEU A 20 19.33 -35.95 -6.61
CA LEU A 20 19.53 -36.89 -7.75
C LEU A 20 18.54 -36.77 -8.94
N SER A 21 18.95 -36.86 -10.21
CA SER A 21 19.96 -37.75 -10.79
C SER A 21 20.45 -37.25 -12.16
N SER A 22 21.66 -37.69 -12.49
CA SER A 22 22.47 -37.43 -13.67
C SER A 22 21.82 -37.87 -15.00
N ALA A 23 21.94 -37.03 -16.04
CA ALA A 23 21.84 -37.49 -17.43
C ALA A 23 22.89 -36.77 -18.28
N LEU A 24 23.81 -37.58 -18.83
CA LEU A 24 24.81 -37.20 -19.82
C LEU A 24 24.15 -36.53 -21.03
N VAL A 25 24.51 -35.27 -21.30
CA VAL A 25 24.27 -34.63 -22.60
C VAL A 25 25.60 -34.04 -23.07
N SER A 26 26.04 -34.54 -24.21
CA SER A 26 27.24 -34.15 -24.95
C SER A 26 27.27 -32.64 -25.25
N PRO A 27 28.46 -32.02 -25.38
CA PRO A 27 28.55 -30.59 -25.63
C PRO A 27 28.13 -30.27 -27.07
N PRO A 28 27.15 -29.38 -27.29
CA PRO A 28 26.90 -28.85 -28.63
C PRO A 28 27.95 -27.81 -28.99
N THR A 29 28.29 -27.82 -30.27
CA THR A 29 29.17 -26.90 -30.99
C THR A 29 28.90 -25.42 -30.67
N SER A 30 29.97 -24.62 -30.73
CA SER A 30 30.11 -23.25 -30.21
C SER A 30 29.09 -22.21 -30.69
N VAL A 31 28.35 -22.46 -31.77
CA VAL A 31 27.33 -21.55 -32.31
C VAL A 31 26.02 -21.61 -31.51
N THR A 32 25.62 -22.79 -31.03
CA THR A 32 24.40 -22.99 -30.24
C THR A 32 24.51 -22.39 -28.83
N ARG A 33 25.73 -22.26 -28.32
CA ARG A 33 26.03 -21.71 -26.98
C ARG A 33 25.62 -20.24 -26.83
N ARG A 34 25.73 -19.43 -27.88
CA ARG A 34 25.31 -18.00 -27.84
C ARG A 34 23.79 -17.82 -27.76
N ILE A 35 23.02 -18.67 -28.43
CA ILE A 35 21.55 -18.56 -28.45
C ILE A 35 20.97 -19.05 -27.11
N VAL A 36 21.52 -20.13 -26.55
CA VAL A 36 21.15 -20.62 -25.20
C VAL A 36 21.54 -19.61 -24.12
N SER A 37 22.72 -18.99 -24.22
CA SER A 37 23.16 -17.94 -23.29
C SER A 37 22.27 -16.69 -23.35
N ARG A 38 21.84 -16.27 -24.54
CA ARG A 38 20.90 -15.15 -24.68
C ARG A 38 19.51 -15.48 -24.13
N ARG A 39 18.99 -16.70 -24.37
CA ARG A 39 17.71 -17.14 -23.79
C ARG A 39 17.80 -17.25 -22.27
N ALA A 40 18.87 -17.81 -21.72
CA ALA A 40 19.08 -17.88 -20.27
C ALA A 40 19.22 -16.49 -19.63
N CYS A 41 19.91 -15.56 -20.29
CA CYS A 41 20.00 -14.16 -19.83
C CYS A 41 18.65 -13.44 -19.89
N MET A 42 17.89 -13.59 -20.99
CA MET A 42 16.53 -13.04 -21.10
C MET A 42 15.59 -13.65 -20.06
N GLN A 43 15.68 -14.95 -19.82
CA GLN A 43 14.83 -15.68 -18.90
C GLN A 43 15.16 -15.33 -17.44
N ALA A 44 16.44 -15.14 -17.12
CA ALA A 44 16.87 -14.59 -15.83
C ALA A 44 16.37 -13.16 -15.61
N GLY A 45 16.39 -12.30 -16.64
CA GLY A 45 15.83 -10.95 -16.54
C GLY A 45 14.31 -10.94 -16.28
N LEU A 46 13.56 -11.83 -16.94
CA LEU A 46 12.11 -11.98 -16.72
C LEU A 46 11.78 -12.51 -15.32
N GLU A 47 12.58 -13.45 -14.79
CA GLU A 47 12.44 -13.95 -13.43
C GLU A 47 12.74 -12.85 -12.39
N GLU A 48 13.73 -11.99 -12.65
CA GLU A 48 14.02 -10.84 -11.79
C GLU A 48 12.89 -9.81 -11.78
N GLU A 49 12.32 -9.51 -12.95
CA GLU A 49 11.13 -8.65 -13.02
C GLU A 49 9.93 -9.23 -12.28
N ALA A 50 9.68 -10.54 -12.42
CA ALA A 50 8.61 -11.22 -11.70
C ALA A 50 8.83 -11.17 -10.18
N ALA A 51 10.07 -11.35 -9.72
CA ALA A 51 10.45 -11.21 -8.32
C ALA A 51 10.20 -9.78 -7.81
N LYS A 52 10.62 -8.74 -8.54
CA LYS A 52 10.38 -7.32 -8.22
C LYS A 52 8.87 -7.02 -8.09
N ARG A 53 8.03 -7.63 -8.93
CA ARG A 53 6.56 -7.46 -8.88
C ARG A 53 5.93 -8.14 -7.66
N ALA A 54 6.32 -9.39 -7.36
CA ALA A 54 5.80 -10.12 -6.19
C ALA A 54 6.13 -9.38 -4.89
N GLU A 55 7.32 -8.82 -4.83
CA GLU A 55 7.84 -8.02 -3.75
C GLU A 55 7.06 -6.70 -3.54
N SER A 56 6.62 -6.05 -4.63
CA SER A 56 5.70 -4.91 -4.57
C SER A 56 4.32 -5.31 -4.03
N GLY A 57 3.81 -6.48 -4.43
CA GLY A 57 2.56 -7.04 -3.92
C GLY A 57 2.56 -7.23 -2.39
N LYS A 58 3.68 -7.70 -1.82
CA LYS A 58 3.83 -7.81 -0.36
C LYS A 58 3.75 -6.45 0.34
N ALA A 59 4.38 -5.42 -0.23
CA ALA A 59 4.32 -4.06 0.31
C ALA A 59 2.89 -3.50 0.28
N ALA A 60 2.16 -3.77 -0.81
CA ALA A 60 0.77 -3.37 -0.96
C ALA A 60 -0.14 -4.05 0.08
N LEU A 61 0.03 -5.35 0.31
CA LEU A 61 -0.79 -6.08 1.29
C LEU A 61 -0.45 -5.71 2.75
N THR A 62 0.82 -5.49 3.06
CA THR A 62 1.25 -5.09 4.42
C THR A 62 0.75 -3.70 4.78
N SER A 63 0.84 -2.74 3.86
CA SER A 63 0.28 -1.39 4.05
C SER A 63 -1.25 -1.38 4.12
N LEU A 64 -1.95 -2.15 3.29
CA LEU A 64 -3.41 -2.30 3.37
C LEU A 64 -3.82 -2.87 4.74
N GLY A 65 -3.19 -3.97 5.17
CA GLY A 65 -3.49 -4.59 6.46
C GLY A 65 -3.19 -3.67 7.65
N ALA A 66 -1.99 -3.08 7.70
CA ALA A 66 -1.61 -2.22 8.81
C ALA A 66 -2.35 -0.87 8.81
N GLY A 67 -2.59 -0.30 7.63
CA GLY A 67 -3.30 0.97 7.50
C GLY A 67 -4.77 0.87 7.84
N THR A 68 -5.44 -0.23 7.47
CA THR A 68 -6.83 -0.49 7.90
C THR A 68 -6.92 -0.65 9.41
N VAL A 69 -5.93 -1.29 10.05
CA VAL A 69 -5.82 -1.34 11.51
C VAL A 69 -5.56 0.03 12.12
N GLY A 70 -4.77 0.89 11.46
CA GLY A 70 -4.55 2.27 11.89
C GLY A 70 -5.80 3.17 11.77
N ALA A 71 -6.67 2.88 10.80
CA ALA A 71 -7.91 3.61 10.57
C ALA A 71 -9.07 3.16 11.49
N LEU A 72 -8.99 1.96 12.06
CA LEU A 72 -10.05 1.35 12.88
C LEU A 72 -10.62 2.28 13.97
N PRO A 73 -9.81 3.02 14.76
CA PRO A 73 -10.34 3.91 15.78
C PRO A 73 -11.30 4.96 15.22
N PHE A 74 -11.03 5.48 14.02
CA PHE A 74 -11.86 6.50 13.37
C PHE A 74 -13.12 5.88 12.78
N LEU A 75 -12.99 4.72 12.13
CA LEU A 75 -14.12 3.96 11.57
C LEU A 75 -15.13 3.53 12.66
N LEU A 76 -14.65 3.21 13.87
CA LEU A 76 -15.51 2.81 15.00
C LEU A 76 -16.16 4.00 15.73
N LEU A 77 -15.58 5.19 15.63
CA LEU A 77 -16.13 6.41 16.23
C LEU A 77 -17.15 7.10 15.33
N ASP A 78 -17.23 6.73 14.07
CA ASP A 78 -18.14 7.32 13.11
C ASP A 78 -19.60 6.88 13.36
N PRO A 79 -20.51 7.79 13.74
CA PRO A 79 -21.92 7.45 13.94
C PRO A 79 -22.65 7.09 12.64
N SER A 80 -22.04 7.34 11.48
CA SER A 80 -22.58 7.01 10.14
C SER A 80 -22.08 5.67 9.59
N ALA A 81 -21.47 4.84 10.45
CA ALA A 81 -21.07 3.49 10.11
C ALA A 81 -22.23 2.69 9.49
N PHE A 82 -21.91 1.83 8.52
CA PHE A 82 -22.86 1.00 7.77
C PHE A 82 -23.83 1.77 6.84
N THR A 83 -23.47 2.97 6.41
CA THR A 83 -24.14 3.63 5.28
C THR A 83 -23.45 3.29 3.94
N PRO A 84 -24.14 3.38 2.79
CA PRO A 84 -23.51 3.14 1.48
C PRO A 84 -22.33 4.08 1.18
N SER A 85 -22.40 5.34 1.61
CA SER A 85 -21.28 6.28 1.49
C SER A 85 -20.09 5.86 2.36
N TRP A 86 -20.33 5.37 3.58
CA TRP A 86 -19.27 4.89 4.46
C TRP A 86 -18.54 3.69 3.87
N GLU A 87 -19.25 2.70 3.34
CA GLU A 87 -18.64 1.51 2.71
C GLU A 87 -17.79 1.92 1.51
N PHE A 88 -18.32 2.81 0.64
CA PHE A 88 -17.58 3.34 -0.50
C PHE A 88 -16.31 4.11 -0.10
N GLN A 89 -16.36 4.90 0.98
CA GLN A 89 -15.20 5.62 1.49
C GLN A 89 -14.17 4.70 2.15
N ALA A 90 -14.62 3.64 2.83
CA ALA A 90 -13.75 2.62 3.41
C ALA A 90 -13.03 1.81 2.33
N ASP A 91 -13.75 1.41 1.26
CA ASP A 91 -13.16 0.75 0.08
C ASP A 91 -12.15 1.67 -0.62
N GLY A 92 -12.49 2.96 -0.78
CA GLY A 92 -11.58 3.96 -1.32
C GLY A 92 -10.31 4.11 -0.49
N LEU A 93 -10.42 4.09 0.84
CA LEU A 93 -9.27 4.09 1.75
C LEU A 93 -8.43 2.81 1.62
N ALA A 94 -9.06 1.64 1.51
CA ALA A 94 -8.35 0.37 1.33
C ALA A 94 -7.55 0.37 0.02
N LEU A 95 -8.15 0.79 -1.09
CA LEU A 95 -7.46 0.91 -2.38
C LEU A 95 -6.31 1.92 -2.33
N MET A 96 -6.52 3.05 -1.66
CA MET A 96 -5.48 4.04 -1.43
C MET A 96 -4.31 3.48 -0.62
N LEU A 97 -4.58 2.74 0.46
CA LEU A 97 -3.54 2.12 1.30
C LEU A 97 -2.76 1.05 0.54
N PHE A 98 -3.44 0.24 -0.28
CA PHE A 98 -2.80 -0.71 -1.18
C PHE A 98 -1.82 -0.01 -2.12
N LEU A 99 -2.26 1.07 -2.78
CA LEU A 99 -1.41 1.86 -3.67
C LEU A 99 -0.28 2.56 -2.91
N PHE A 100 -0.55 3.06 -1.71
CA PHE A 100 0.43 3.70 -0.84
C PHE A 100 1.60 2.77 -0.56
N GLY A 101 1.39 1.48 -0.26
CA GLY A 101 2.51 0.56 -0.02
C GLY A 101 3.38 0.32 -1.25
N VAL A 102 2.78 0.24 -2.44
CA VAL A 102 3.51 0.16 -3.71
C VAL A 102 4.39 1.39 -3.88
N VAL A 103 3.80 2.59 -3.77
CA VAL A 103 4.51 3.86 -3.95
C VAL A 103 5.59 4.03 -2.89
N TYR A 104 5.29 3.72 -1.62
CA TYR A 104 6.22 3.84 -0.51
C TYR A 104 7.48 2.99 -0.74
N ARG A 105 7.33 1.76 -1.23
CA ARG A 105 8.48 0.89 -1.55
C ARG A 105 9.42 1.50 -2.59
N TYR A 106 8.88 2.16 -3.61
CA TYR A 106 9.68 2.75 -4.68
C TYR A 106 10.25 4.13 -4.33
N CYS A 107 9.51 4.92 -3.56
CA CYS A 107 9.96 6.25 -3.13
C CYS A 107 10.95 6.17 -1.97
N VAL A 108 10.72 5.26 -1.02
CA VAL A 108 11.59 5.07 0.15
C VAL A 108 12.64 4.03 -0.17
N ARG A 109 13.66 4.51 -0.89
CA ARG A 109 14.86 3.75 -1.28
C ARG A 109 15.73 3.43 -0.05
N GLU A 110 16.91 2.87 -0.29
CA GLU A 110 17.96 2.73 0.73
C GLU A 110 18.53 4.08 1.22
N ASP A 111 18.15 5.19 0.58
CA ASP A 111 18.57 6.53 0.97
C ASP A 111 18.03 6.95 2.34
N THR A 112 18.92 7.54 3.15
CA THR A 112 18.68 7.98 4.52
C THR A 112 17.94 9.31 4.64
N ASN A 113 17.23 9.77 3.60
CA ASN A 113 16.56 11.08 3.63
C ASN A 113 15.16 10.98 4.29
N PRO A 114 14.95 11.51 5.50
CA PRO A 114 13.65 11.44 6.18
C PRO A 114 12.56 12.28 5.49
N MET A 115 12.92 13.32 4.73
CA MET A 115 11.95 14.18 4.05
C MET A 115 11.18 13.46 2.96
N LEU A 116 11.81 12.49 2.26
CA LEU A 116 11.13 11.70 1.23
C LEU A 116 10.02 10.82 1.82
N LYS A 117 10.27 10.23 2.99
CA LYS A 117 9.28 9.38 3.69
C LYS A 117 8.06 10.21 4.11
N GLN A 118 8.30 11.37 4.72
CA GLN A 118 7.24 12.28 5.15
C GLN A 118 6.47 12.87 3.98
N GLY A 119 7.15 13.18 2.86
CA GLY A 119 6.52 13.69 1.65
C GLY A 119 5.52 12.71 1.04
N VAL A 120 5.86 11.42 0.96
CA VAL A 120 4.94 10.39 0.44
C VAL A 120 3.70 10.26 1.32
N VAL A 121 3.88 10.20 2.65
CA VAL A 121 2.75 10.18 3.59
C VAL A 121 1.89 11.43 3.44
N GLY A 122 2.50 12.61 3.45
CA GLY A 122 1.80 13.88 3.33
C GLY A 122 1.02 14.03 2.03
N ALA A 123 1.57 13.59 0.90
CA ALA A 123 0.90 13.65 -0.40
C ALA A 123 -0.41 12.85 -0.41
N PHE A 124 -0.37 11.62 0.11
CA PHE A 124 -1.55 10.76 0.21
C PHE A 124 -2.60 11.33 1.18
N VAL A 125 -2.16 11.83 2.34
CA VAL A 125 -3.06 12.43 3.34
C VAL A 125 -3.76 13.68 2.79
N ILE A 126 -3.01 14.61 2.20
CA ILE A 126 -3.56 15.86 1.68
C ILE A 126 -4.53 15.59 0.52
N THR A 127 -4.17 14.70 -0.40
CA THR A 127 -5.01 14.40 -1.57
C THR A 127 -6.33 13.73 -1.19
N ARG A 128 -6.33 12.75 -0.27
CA ARG A 128 -7.58 12.15 0.21
C ARG A 128 -8.40 13.13 1.05
N ALA A 129 -7.76 13.88 1.94
CA ALA A 129 -8.45 14.87 2.76
C ALA A 129 -9.18 15.90 1.89
N TRP A 130 -8.53 16.37 0.82
CA TRP A 130 -9.14 17.29 -0.14
C TRP A 130 -10.31 16.66 -0.90
N ALA A 131 -10.19 15.39 -1.29
CA ALA A 131 -11.24 14.69 -2.03
C ALA A 131 -12.50 14.40 -1.20
N LEU A 132 -12.40 14.44 0.13
CA LEU A 132 -13.51 14.19 1.06
C LEU A 132 -14.21 15.46 1.55
N ILE A 133 -13.76 16.65 1.12
CA ILE A 133 -14.43 17.91 1.50
C ILE A 133 -15.70 18.05 0.67
N ASP A 134 -16.85 18.09 1.34
CA ASP A 134 -18.14 18.36 0.73
C ASP A 134 -18.52 19.83 0.93
N VAL A 135 -18.86 20.51 -0.17
CA VAL A 135 -19.26 21.91 -0.13
C VAL A 135 -20.71 22.00 0.39
N PRO A 136 -20.97 22.75 1.48
CA PRO A 136 -22.32 22.90 2.00
C PRO A 136 -23.20 23.69 1.03
N SER A 137 -24.50 23.39 1.03
CA SER A 137 -25.51 24.04 0.17
C SER A 137 -25.71 25.53 0.44
N THR A 138 -25.12 26.06 1.51
CA THR A 138 -25.12 27.47 1.89
C THR A 138 -24.12 28.32 1.09
N CYS A 139 -23.19 27.68 0.35
CA CYS A 139 -22.20 28.38 -0.46
C CYS A 139 -22.77 28.86 -1.81
N SER A 140 -22.37 30.05 -2.26
CA SER A 140 -22.58 30.47 -3.66
C SER A 140 -21.51 29.86 -4.56
N ALA A 141 -21.87 29.38 -5.76
CA ALA A 141 -20.93 28.73 -6.67
C ALA A 141 -20.06 29.70 -7.49
N LEU A 142 -20.55 30.91 -7.79
CA LEU A 142 -19.83 31.91 -8.59
C LEU A 142 -19.98 33.34 -8.05
N PRO A 143 -18.93 33.95 -7.48
CA PRO A 143 -17.69 33.31 -7.01
C PRO A 143 -17.97 32.32 -5.88
N LEU A 144 -17.07 31.34 -5.66
CA LEU A 144 -17.20 30.41 -4.54
C LEU A 144 -17.08 31.20 -3.23
N ASN A 145 -18.20 31.34 -2.51
CA ASN A 145 -18.25 32.06 -1.24
C ASN A 145 -19.08 31.25 -0.24
N CYS A 146 -18.39 30.78 0.80
CA CYS A 146 -18.90 29.95 1.87
C CYS A 146 -18.94 30.70 3.22
N GLY A 147 -18.70 32.01 3.21
CA GLY A 147 -18.70 32.84 4.42
C GLY A 147 -17.34 32.91 5.14
N ALA A 148 -17.34 33.49 6.34
CA ALA A 148 -16.15 33.62 7.18
C ALA A 148 -15.64 32.23 7.64
N PRO A 149 -14.33 32.02 7.85
CA PRO A 149 -13.27 33.02 8.04
C PRO A 149 -12.43 33.36 6.79
N LEU A 150 -12.39 32.51 5.77
CA LEU A 150 -11.52 32.69 4.59
C LEU A 150 -12.29 33.09 3.32
N GLY A 151 -13.63 33.23 3.39
CA GLY A 151 -14.50 33.50 2.23
C GLY A 151 -14.68 32.25 1.37
N TYR A 152 -13.57 31.64 0.94
CA TYR A 152 -13.58 30.41 0.14
C TYR A 152 -13.82 29.14 0.97
N PHE A 153 -13.27 29.08 2.18
CA PHE A 153 -13.44 27.95 3.11
C PHE A 153 -14.27 28.36 4.33
N SER A 154 -15.36 27.63 4.57
CA SER A 154 -16.09 27.68 5.83
C SER A 154 -15.39 26.85 6.92
N LEU A 155 -15.73 27.10 8.18
CA LEU A 155 -15.24 26.28 9.30
C LEU A 155 -15.67 24.80 9.16
N GLU A 156 -16.82 24.54 8.54
CA GLU A 156 -17.32 23.18 8.31
C GLU A 156 -16.42 22.43 7.32
N MET A 157 -16.06 23.05 6.19
CA MET A 157 -15.14 22.45 5.21
C MET A 157 -13.74 22.23 5.81
N LEU A 158 -13.26 23.16 6.62
CA LEU A 158 -11.99 23.00 7.33
C LEU A 158 -12.06 21.86 8.35
N ALA A 159 -13.14 21.75 9.11
CA ALA A 159 -13.34 20.67 10.08
C ALA A 159 -13.40 19.30 9.39
N GLN A 160 -14.14 19.18 8.28
CA GLN A 160 -14.18 17.98 7.44
C GLN A 160 -12.79 17.61 6.94
N GLY A 161 -12.07 18.57 6.36
CA GLY A 161 -10.72 18.34 5.83
C GLY A 161 -9.72 17.92 6.91
N VAL A 162 -9.76 18.54 8.10
CA VAL A 162 -8.89 18.16 9.22
C VAL A 162 -9.23 16.76 9.75
N PHE A 163 -10.51 16.43 9.88
CA PHE A 163 -10.93 15.10 10.34
C PHE A 163 -10.52 14.01 9.34
N ALA A 164 -10.78 14.25 8.04
CA ALA A 164 -10.36 13.36 6.96
C ALA A 164 -8.84 13.21 6.90
N ALA A 165 -8.09 14.30 7.12
CA ALA A 165 -6.62 14.26 7.18
C ALA A 165 -6.13 13.48 8.41
N ALA A 166 -6.80 13.58 9.55
CA ALA A 166 -6.43 12.85 10.76
C ALA A 166 -6.64 11.34 10.60
N GLU A 167 -7.80 10.92 10.08
CA GLU A 167 -8.09 9.52 9.77
C GLU A 167 -7.06 8.96 8.77
N THR A 168 -6.90 9.65 7.64
CA THR A 168 -5.97 9.22 6.59
C THR A 168 -4.52 9.23 7.09
N GLY A 169 -4.16 10.23 7.90
CA GLY A 169 -2.85 10.36 8.51
C GLY A 169 -2.52 9.21 9.44
N ALA A 170 -3.47 8.81 10.29
CA ALA A 170 -3.31 7.66 11.16
C ALA A 170 -3.16 6.35 10.36
N ALA A 171 -3.98 6.17 9.32
CA ALA A 171 -3.91 5.01 8.44
C ALA A 171 -2.56 4.93 7.70
N CYS A 172 -2.12 6.01 7.06
CA CYS A 172 -0.84 6.06 6.35
C CYS A 172 0.36 5.96 7.31
N ALA A 173 0.29 6.53 8.52
CA ALA A 173 1.35 6.41 9.51
C ALA A 173 1.49 4.97 10.02
N ALA A 174 0.38 4.29 10.30
CA ALA A 174 0.39 2.88 10.69
C ALA A 174 0.93 1.99 9.56
N ALA A 175 0.52 2.24 8.31
CA ALA A 175 1.03 1.55 7.13
C ALA A 175 2.54 1.77 6.93
N ALA A 176 3.01 3.01 7.02
CA ALA A 176 4.42 3.35 6.90
C ALA A 176 5.26 2.68 8.00
N PHE A 177 4.80 2.71 9.25
CA PHE A 177 5.46 2.05 10.36
C PHE A 177 5.58 0.53 10.14
N ALA A 178 4.50 -0.13 9.70
CA ALA A 178 4.52 -1.56 9.41
C ALA A 178 5.45 -1.92 8.24
N LEU A 179 5.52 -1.08 7.21
CA LEU A 179 6.45 -1.26 6.10
C LEU A 179 7.91 -1.13 6.56
N GLU A 180 8.23 -0.11 7.35
CA GLU A 180 9.58 0.05 7.91
C GLU A 180 9.95 -1.13 8.80
N PHE A 181 9.00 -1.65 9.59
CA PHE A 181 9.21 -2.87 10.36
C PHE A 181 9.46 -4.08 9.44
N ALA A 182 8.66 -4.27 8.39
CA ALA A 182 8.83 -5.36 7.43
C ALA A 182 10.17 -5.27 6.67
N PHE A 183 10.63 -4.06 6.34
CA PHE A 183 11.96 -3.82 5.77
C PHE A 183 13.07 -4.17 6.77
N SER A 184 12.91 -3.82 8.05
CA SER A 184 13.91 -4.13 9.09
C SER A 184 14.08 -5.64 9.34
N GLN A 185 13.01 -6.43 9.16
CA GLN A 185 13.02 -7.88 9.30
C GLN A 185 13.42 -8.61 8.00
N ALA A 186 13.77 -7.86 6.94
CA ALA A 186 14.05 -8.39 5.60
C ALA A 186 12.91 -9.25 5.02
N TRP A 187 11.66 -9.02 5.43
CA TRP A 187 10.48 -9.71 4.86
C TRP A 187 10.12 -9.18 3.47
N ILE A 188 10.50 -7.92 3.21
CA ILE A 188 10.29 -7.20 1.96
C ILE A 188 11.60 -6.48 1.64
N ALA A 189 12.10 -6.63 0.41
CA ALA A 189 13.30 -5.92 -0.01
C ALA A 189 13.00 -4.46 -0.35
N ARG A 190 13.93 -3.53 -0.10
CA ARG A 190 13.86 -2.17 -0.70
C ARG A 190 14.26 -2.24 -2.16
N SER A 191 13.82 -1.29 -2.98
CA SER A 191 14.33 -1.18 -4.36
C SER A 191 15.76 -0.62 -4.35
N SER A 192 16.72 -1.37 -4.89
CA SER A 192 18.11 -0.92 -5.09
C SER A 192 18.21 0.08 -6.25
N VAL A 193 19.29 0.86 -6.29
CA VAL A 193 19.70 1.61 -7.50
C VAL A 193 20.44 0.63 -8.40
N GLU A 194 19.92 0.41 -9.61
CA GLU A 194 20.68 -0.19 -10.71
C GLU A 194 21.50 0.89 -11.41
#